data_AF-A0A8C3M537-F1
#
_entry.id   AF-A0A8C3M537-F1
#
_cell.length_a   1.000
_cell.length_b   1.000
_cell.length_c   1.000
_cell.angle_alpha   90.00
_cell.angle_beta   90.00
_cell.angle_gamma   90.00
#
_symmetry.space_group_name_H-M   'P 1'
#
loop_
_entity.id
_entity.type
_entity.pdbx_description
1 polymer ?
#
loop_
_entity_poly.entity_id
_entity_poly.type
_entity_poly.pdbx_seq_one_letter_code
_entity_poly.pdbx_strand_id
1 'polypeptide(L)'
;MVGKAKRPRLHRAAPRPARDPPPLPGPGLGPAAGGWSAAAGKEWDFSSSGVFSGLKIDPDTLVKKLDLDSRSIISSRTGLEEKPVLSKKEKMKLRKERWLQKIESVKMAKQKQKAEAKRKATPVVGDMQPLMEALPELSYLTTGGRARKPLKSHIKAKAQPADFCLMKQAQKHQLLEEEVARFQEVISDPQYRANPLLAISKHLSERLGQGEAGEPL
;
A
#
# COMPACT_ATOMS: atom_id res chain seq x y z
N MET A 1 4.99 -47.83 -12.83
CA MET A 1 3.95 -47.25 -11.96
C MET A 1 4.56 -46.13 -11.15
N VAL A 2 4.26 -44.86 -11.46
CA VAL A 2 4.83 -43.70 -10.73
C VAL A 2 3.78 -43.19 -9.75
N GLY A 3 4.00 -43.44 -8.46
CA GLY A 3 3.09 -43.04 -7.39
C GLY A 3 2.97 -41.52 -7.25
N LYS A 4 1.74 -41.02 -7.17
CA LYS A 4 1.48 -39.59 -6.92
C LYS A 4 1.74 -39.27 -5.45
N ALA A 5 2.82 -38.54 -5.16
CA ALA A 5 3.06 -37.99 -3.83
C ALA A 5 2.03 -36.89 -3.51
N LYS A 6 1.22 -37.11 -2.47
CA LYS A 6 0.27 -36.12 -1.93
C LYS A 6 1.05 -35.09 -1.12
N ARG A 7 1.04 -33.82 -1.54
CA ARG A 7 1.66 -32.72 -0.81
C ARG A 7 0.87 -32.41 0.47
N PRO A 8 1.53 -32.15 1.62
CA PRO A 8 0.84 -31.82 2.86
C PRO A 8 0.23 -30.40 2.78
N ARG A 9 -0.99 -30.26 3.34
CA ARG A 9 -1.68 -28.97 3.46
C ARG A 9 -1.05 -28.13 4.58
N LEU A 10 -0.57 -26.93 4.24
CA LEU A 10 0.11 -26.00 5.14
C LEU A 10 -0.82 -25.15 6.03
N HIS A 11 -2.14 -25.32 5.92
CA HIS A 11 -3.11 -24.56 6.71
C HIS A 11 -4.07 -25.48 7.45
N ARG A 12 -4.28 -25.18 8.73
CA ARG A 12 -5.29 -25.83 9.56
C ARG A 12 -6.65 -25.24 9.21
N ALA A 13 -7.61 -26.09 8.85
CA ALA A 13 -8.97 -25.65 8.53
C ALA A 13 -9.64 -25.06 9.78
N ALA A 14 -10.39 -23.96 9.61
CA ALA A 14 -11.12 -23.32 10.69
C ALA A 14 -12.15 -24.29 11.33
N PRO A 15 -12.37 -24.23 12.66
CA PRO A 15 -13.43 -24.99 13.30
C PRO A 15 -14.78 -24.59 12.71
N ARG A 16 -15.53 -25.56 12.19
CA ARG A 16 -16.91 -25.32 11.76
C ARG A 16 -17.79 -25.18 12.99
N PRO A 17 -18.64 -24.16 13.11
CA PRO A 17 -19.69 -24.17 14.12
C PRO A 17 -20.64 -25.35 13.82
N ALA A 18 -20.98 -26.10 14.85
CA ALA A 18 -21.93 -27.20 14.79
C ALA A 18 -23.24 -26.69 14.18
N ARG A 19 -23.64 -27.30 13.06
CA ARG A 19 -24.91 -27.04 12.41
C ARG A 19 -25.77 -28.27 12.62
N ASP A 20 -26.62 -28.20 13.64
CA ASP A 20 -27.89 -28.93 13.75
C ASP A 20 -28.74 -28.23 14.83
N PRO A 21 -29.76 -27.44 14.46
CA PRO A 21 -30.87 -27.16 15.36
C PRO A 21 -31.85 -28.35 15.36
N PRO A 22 -32.53 -28.66 16.48
CA PRO A 22 -33.48 -29.77 16.57
C PRO A 22 -34.70 -29.54 15.65
N PRO A 23 -35.36 -30.61 15.18
CA PRO A 23 -36.47 -30.51 14.24
C PRO A 23 -37.74 -30.10 14.98
N LEU A 24 -38.44 -29.07 14.46
CA LEU A 24 -39.82 -28.78 14.81
C LEU A 24 -40.71 -28.92 13.56
N PRO A 25 -41.95 -29.41 13.73
CA PRO A 25 -42.79 -29.91 12.65
C PRO A 25 -43.47 -28.75 11.88
N GLY A 26 -43.57 -28.87 10.56
CA GLY A 26 -44.55 -28.08 9.77
C GLY A 26 -45.90 -28.81 9.67
N PRO A 27 -46.84 -28.38 8.82
CA PRO A 27 -46.99 -27.09 8.14
C PRO A 27 -48.37 -26.44 8.40
N GLY A 28 -48.44 -25.11 8.53
CA GLY A 28 -49.69 -24.38 8.73
C GLY A 28 -49.73 -23.10 7.91
N LEU A 29 -50.64 -23.09 6.94
CA LEU A 29 -51.12 -21.99 6.10
C LEU A 29 -50.93 -20.58 6.68
N GLY A 30 -50.25 -19.71 5.93
CA GLY A 30 -50.02 -18.32 6.31
C GLY A 30 -51.24 -17.41 6.12
N PRO A 31 -51.19 -16.22 6.75
CA PRO A 31 -51.85 -15.04 6.21
C PRO A 31 -50.87 -13.90 5.95
N ALA A 32 -51.13 -13.23 4.83
CA ALA A 32 -51.04 -11.80 4.56
C ALA A 32 -49.99 -10.89 5.25
N ALA A 33 -49.39 -10.07 4.38
CA ALA A 33 -49.04 -8.66 4.58
C ALA A 33 -47.98 -8.32 5.65
N GLY A 34 -46.81 -7.93 5.17
CA GLY A 34 -45.77 -7.28 5.96
C GLY A 34 -44.97 -6.32 5.08
N GLY A 35 -45.62 -5.24 4.65
CA GLY A 35 -44.94 -4.09 4.08
C GLY A 35 -43.91 -3.53 5.06
N TRP A 36 -42.77 -3.10 4.54
CA TRP A 36 -41.72 -2.47 5.33
C TRP A 36 -42.27 -1.21 6.02
N SER A 37 -42.45 -1.29 7.34
CA SER A 37 -42.71 -0.13 8.17
C SER A 37 -41.37 0.51 8.53
N ALA A 38 -40.95 1.50 7.74
CA ALA A 38 -39.89 2.42 8.12
C ALA A 38 -40.45 3.43 9.13
N ALA A 39 -39.77 3.55 10.28
CA ALA A 39 -40.11 4.48 11.33
C ALA A 39 -40.15 5.93 10.79
N ALA A 40 -41.33 6.52 10.83
CA ALA A 40 -41.53 7.95 10.65
C ALA A 40 -41.07 8.71 11.90
N GLY A 41 -40.54 9.92 11.71
CA GLY A 41 -40.38 10.88 12.82
C GLY A 41 -39.00 11.53 12.96
N LYS A 42 -38.37 11.93 11.86
CA LYS A 42 -37.52 13.14 11.84
C LYS A 42 -37.64 13.76 10.46
N GLU A 43 -38.52 14.72 10.42
CA GLU A 43 -38.90 15.60 9.32
C GLU A 43 -37.64 16.41 9.00
N TRP A 44 -36.89 15.94 8.01
CA TRP A 44 -35.95 16.80 7.33
C TRP A 44 -36.81 17.73 6.49
N ASP A 45 -37.21 18.86 7.08
CA ASP A 45 -37.70 20.01 6.32
C ASP A 45 -36.54 20.56 5.49
N PHE A 46 -36.12 19.79 4.50
CA PHE A 46 -35.49 20.34 3.32
C PHE A 46 -36.58 21.18 2.64
N SER A 47 -36.67 22.44 3.04
CA SER A 47 -37.33 23.51 2.29
C SER A 47 -36.65 23.62 0.92
N SER A 48 -36.94 22.66 0.03
CA SER A 48 -36.42 22.57 -1.34
C SER A 48 -37.48 23.01 -2.37
N SER A 49 -38.65 23.44 -1.91
CA SER A 49 -39.71 24.00 -2.74
C SER A 49 -39.32 25.40 -3.23
N GLY A 50 -38.35 25.47 -4.15
CA GLY A 50 -38.16 26.67 -4.95
C GLY A 50 -36.76 26.96 -5.46
N VAL A 51 -35.73 26.19 -5.10
CA VAL A 51 -34.32 26.55 -5.47
C VAL A 51 -34.13 26.67 -6.98
N PHE A 52 -34.85 25.87 -7.77
CA PHE A 52 -34.77 25.88 -9.24
C PHE A 52 -36.05 26.39 -9.92
N SER A 53 -37.01 26.92 -9.17
CA SER A 53 -38.33 27.31 -9.70
C SER A 53 -38.28 28.45 -10.73
N GLY A 54 -37.18 29.22 -10.76
CA GLY A 54 -36.92 30.24 -11.78
C GLY A 54 -35.95 29.82 -12.89
N LEU A 55 -35.40 28.61 -12.86
CA LEU A 55 -34.46 28.14 -13.87
C LEU A 55 -35.21 27.58 -15.08
N LYS A 56 -35.25 28.37 -16.16
CA LYS A 56 -35.61 27.87 -17.48
C LYS A 56 -34.38 27.18 -18.07
N ILE A 57 -34.35 25.85 -18.03
CA ILE A 57 -33.29 25.06 -18.65
C ILE A 57 -33.82 24.53 -19.97
N ASP A 58 -33.25 25.00 -21.08
CA ASP A 58 -33.65 24.56 -22.40
C ASP A 58 -33.16 23.12 -22.65
N PRO A 59 -34.02 22.19 -23.09
CA PRO A 59 -33.68 20.78 -23.26
C PRO A 59 -32.52 20.55 -24.24
N ASP A 60 -32.39 21.42 -25.25
CA ASP A 60 -31.33 21.35 -26.25
C ASP A 60 -29.95 21.69 -25.67
N THR A 61 -29.88 22.43 -24.57
CA THR A 61 -28.63 22.77 -23.88
C THR A 61 -28.11 21.66 -22.97
N LEU A 62 -28.99 20.71 -22.57
CA LEU A 62 -28.57 19.52 -21.82
C LEU A 62 -27.80 18.52 -22.69
N VAL A 63 -27.96 18.60 -24.01
CA VAL A 63 -27.21 17.75 -24.95
C VAL A 63 -25.83 18.36 -25.16
N LYS A 64 -25.04 18.40 -24.09
CA LYS A 64 -23.62 18.70 -24.18
C LYS A 64 -22.94 17.51 -24.84
N LYS A 65 -22.82 17.54 -26.16
CA LYS A 65 -21.95 16.61 -26.89
C LYS A 65 -20.54 16.86 -26.39
N LEU A 66 -20.10 16.00 -25.49
CA LEU A 66 -18.73 15.97 -25.00
C LEU A 66 -17.86 15.68 -26.22
N ASP A 67 -17.24 16.72 -26.76
CA ASP A 67 -16.29 16.58 -27.83
C ASP A 67 -15.11 15.77 -27.29
N LEU A 68 -14.95 14.57 -27.85
CA LEU A 68 -13.95 13.59 -27.40
C LEU A 68 -12.53 14.13 -27.54
N ASP A 69 -12.35 15.21 -28.28
CA ASP A 69 -11.07 15.87 -28.56
C ASP A 69 -10.68 16.97 -27.56
N SER A 70 -11.59 17.36 -26.65
CA SER A 70 -11.24 18.25 -25.52
C SER A 70 -10.62 17.50 -24.32
N ARG A 71 -10.34 16.20 -24.49
CA ARG A 71 -9.67 15.37 -23.48
C ARG A 71 -8.21 15.80 -23.35
N SER A 72 -7.96 16.71 -22.40
CA SER A 72 -6.71 16.84 -21.64
C SER A 72 -5.40 16.67 -22.46
N ILE A 73 -4.90 17.80 -22.95
CA ILE A 73 -3.55 18.01 -23.54
C ILE A 73 -2.42 17.46 -22.64
N ILE A 74 -2.70 17.20 -21.36
CA ILE A 74 -1.73 16.66 -20.40
C ILE A 74 -1.38 15.19 -20.73
N SER A 75 -2.29 14.44 -21.37
CA SER A 75 -2.06 13.02 -21.69
C SER A 75 -1.34 12.76 -23.03
N SER A 76 -1.30 13.73 -23.93
CA SER A 76 -0.71 13.60 -25.27
C SER A 76 0.79 13.87 -25.32
N ARG A 77 1.41 14.40 -24.25
CA ARG A 77 2.84 14.75 -24.26
C ARG A 77 3.81 13.55 -24.21
N THR A 78 3.29 12.32 -24.17
CA THR A 78 4.13 11.09 -24.15
C THR A 78 3.81 10.18 -25.34
N GLY A 79 4.21 10.61 -26.53
CA GLY A 79 4.41 9.73 -27.69
C GLY A 79 3.51 10.06 -28.87
N LEU A 80 4.11 10.76 -29.84
CA LEU A 80 3.70 10.88 -31.24
C LEU A 80 3.78 9.50 -31.93
N GLU A 81 3.00 8.54 -31.46
CA GLU A 81 2.71 7.31 -32.18
C GLU A 81 1.22 7.11 -31.97
N GLU A 82 0.44 7.36 -33.02
CA GLU A 82 -0.96 6.97 -33.10
C GLU A 82 -1.01 5.49 -32.75
N LYS A 83 -1.28 5.15 -31.48
CA LYS A 83 -1.26 3.74 -31.07
C LYS A 83 -2.37 3.09 -31.88
N PRO A 84 -2.03 2.23 -32.86
CA PRO A 84 -3.06 1.57 -33.64
C PRO A 84 -3.93 0.81 -32.66
N VAL A 85 -5.23 0.69 -32.95
CA VAL A 85 -6.13 -0.13 -32.15
C VAL A 85 -5.67 -1.60 -32.30
N LEU A 86 -4.68 -1.98 -31.50
CA LEU A 86 -4.01 -3.27 -31.61
C LEU A 86 -5.02 -4.37 -31.31
N SER A 87 -4.90 -5.46 -32.08
CA SER A 87 -5.73 -6.64 -31.88
C SER A 87 -5.48 -7.22 -30.48
N LYS A 88 -6.48 -7.89 -29.90
CA LYS A 88 -6.34 -8.55 -28.59
C LYS A 88 -5.13 -9.51 -28.54
N LYS A 89 -4.82 -10.14 -29.68
CA LYS A 89 -3.68 -11.05 -29.85
C LYS A 89 -2.35 -10.30 -29.76
N GLU A 90 -2.21 -9.15 -30.42
CA GLU A 90 -1.01 -8.31 -30.30
C GLU A 90 -0.85 -7.75 -28.89
N LYS A 91 -1.92 -7.26 -28.26
CA LYS A 91 -1.89 -6.77 -26.87
C LYS A 91 -1.41 -7.85 -25.90
N MET A 92 -1.85 -9.10 -26.09
CA MET A 92 -1.41 -10.23 -25.29
C MET A 92 0.08 -10.55 -25.50
N LYS A 93 0.54 -10.55 -26.76
CA LYS A 93 1.96 -10.75 -27.09
C LYS A 93 2.84 -9.69 -26.45
N LEU A 94 2.48 -8.41 -26.61
CA LEU A 94 3.21 -7.29 -26.02
C LEU A 94 3.24 -7.38 -24.49
N ARG A 95 2.15 -7.82 -23.85
CA ARG A 95 2.14 -8.04 -22.40
C ARG A 95 3.14 -9.12 -21.99
N LYS A 96 3.19 -10.24 -22.73
CA LYS A 96 4.14 -11.33 -22.47
C LYS A 96 5.58 -10.87 -22.69
N GLU A 97 5.84 -10.16 -23.77
CA GLU A 97 7.16 -9.65 -24.12
C GLU A 97 7.68 -8.63 -23.10
N ARG A 98 6.86 -7.64 -22.73
CA ARG A 98 7.20 -6.69 -21.65
C ARG A 98 7.49 -7.39 -20.33
N TRP A 99 6.75 -8.47 -20.04
CA TRP A 99 7.00 -9.26 -18.84
C TRP A 99 8.31 -10.04 -18.90
N LEU A 100 8.63 -10.67 -20.05
CA LEU A 100 9.92 -11.34 -20.27
C LEU A 100 11.09 -10.35 -20.19
N GLN A 101 10.98 -9.19 -20.83
CA GLN A 101 11.98 -8.11 -20.78
C GLN A 101 12.23 -7.65 -19.34
N LYS A 102 11.16 -7.55 -18.52
CA LYS A 102 11.29 -7.22 -17.10
C LYS A 102 12.05 -8.31 -16.34
N ILE A 103 11.76 -9.59 -16.59
CA ILE A 103 12.46 -10.71 -15.97
C ILE A 103 13.95 -10.70 -16.36
N GLU A 104 14.25 -10.52 -17.64
CA GLU A 104 15.62 -10.46 -18.16
C GLU A 104 16.38 -9.29 -17.56
N SER A 105 15.79 -8.10 -17.49
CA SER A 105 16.40 -6.92 -16.86
C SER A 105 16.79 -7.20 -15.40
N VAL A 106 15.91 -7.86 -14.63
CA VAL A 106 16.19 -8.24 -13.24
C VAL A 106 17.31 -9.29 -13.15
N LYS A 107 17.32 -10.28 -14.06
CA LYS A 107 18.39 -11.29 -14.12
C LYS A 107 19.74 -10.64 -14.43
N MET A 108 19.80 -9.76 -15.44
CA MET A 108 21.02 -9.05 -15.82
C MET A 108 21.52 -8.17 -14.69
N ALA A 109 20.65 -7.42 -14.01
CA ALA A 109 21.02 -6.62 -12.84
C ALA A 109 21.60 -7.48 -11.71
N LYS A 110 20.97 -8.62 -11.38
CA LYS A 110 21.49 -9.55 -10.36
C LYS A 110 22.82 -10.18 -10.76
N GLN A 111 22.99 -10.53 -12.03
CA GLN A 111 24.24 -11.10 -12.53
C GLN A 111 25.38 -10.07 -12.47
N LYS A 112 25.11 -8.81 -12.87
CA LYS A 112 26.04 -7.69 -12.73
C LYS A 112 26.45 -7.48 -11.27
N GLN A 113 25.50 -7.42 -10.34
CA GLN A 113 25.80 -7.31 -8.90
C GLN A 113 26.66 -8.46 -8.36
N LYS A 114 26.37 -9.70 -8.77
CA LYS A 114 27.18 -10.86 -8.36
C LYS A 114 28.60 -10.80 -8.94
N ALA A 115 28.75 -10.38 -10.19
CA ALA A 115 30.05 -10.22 -10.83
C ALA A 115 30.85 -9.09 -10.16
N GLU A 116 30.22 -7.96 -9.90
CA GLU A 116 30.80 -6.82 -9.18
C GLU A 116 31.24 -7.20 -7.76
N ALA A 117 30.40 -7.92 -7.00
CA ALA A 117 30.76 -8.39 -5.67
C ALA A 117 31.96 -9.35 -5.68
N LYS A 118 32.03 -10.25 -6.67
CA LYS A 118 33.19 -11.13 -6.87
C LYS A 118 34.45 -10.33 -7.17
N ARG A 119 34.37 -9.36 -8.09
CA ARG A 119 35.48 -8.47 -8.45
C ARG A 119 35.96 -7.65 -7.26
N LYS A 120 35.04 -7.12 -6.43
CA LYS A 120 35.40 -6.39 -5.20
C LYS A 120 36.06 -7.29 -4.15
N ALA A 121 35.67 -8.56 -4.08
CA ALA A 121 36.22 -9.51 -3.12
C ALA A 121 37.60 -10.05 -3.53
N THR A 122 37.87 -10.15 -4.83
CA THR A 122 39.20 -10.51 -5.33
C THR A 122 40.02 -9.24 -5.53
N PRO A 123 41.08 -8.98 -4.75
CA PRO A 123 41.98 -7.85 -5.00
C PRO A 123 42.79 -8.13 -6.27
N VAL A 124 42.16 -7.96 -7.41
CA VAL A 124 42.77 -8.12 -8.73
C VAL A 124 43.34 -6.77 -9.12
N VAL A 125 44.65 -6.63 -8.96
CA VAL A 125 45.42 -5.53 -9.53
C VAL A 125 45.25 -5.59 -11.06
N GLY A 126 44.39 -4.74 -11.62
CA GLY A 126 44.23 -4.59 -13.08
C GLY A 126 42.86 -4.85 -13.70
N ASP A 127 41.77 -5.04 -12.94
CA ASP A 127 40.43 -5.03 -13.55
C ASP A 127 40.06 -3.62 -14.02
N MET A 128 39.93 -3.43 -15.33
CA MET A 128 39.58 -2.15 -15.96
C MET A 128 38.06 -1.89 -16.00
N GLN A 129 37.25 -2.90 -15.68
CA GLN A 129 35.79 -2.80 -15.72
C GLN A 129 35.19 -1.75 -14.78
N PRO A 130 35.70 -1.52 -13.55
CA PRO A 130 35.20 -0.47 -12.67
C PRO A 130 35.34 0.93 -13.28
N LEU A 131 36.41 1.17 -14.05
CA LEU A 131 36.63 2.45 -14.73
C LEU A 131 35.64 2.64 -15.88
N MET A 132 35.38 1.59 -16.66
CA MET A 132 34.40 1.63 -17.76
C MET A 132 32.97 1.83 -17.25
N GLU A 133 32.61 1.19 -16.13
CA GLU A 133 31.27 1.28 -15.52
C GLU A 133 31.03 2.62 -14.82
N ALA A 134 32.07 3.28 -14.33
CA ALA A 134 31.99 4.62 -13.74
C ALA A 134 31.72 5.73 -14.78
N LEU A 135 31.90 5.45 -16.07
CA LEU A 135 31.64 6.42 -17.14
C LEU A 135 30.16 6.36 -17.60
N PRO A 136 29.57 7.51 -17.99
CA PRO A 136 28.25 7.51 -18.61
C PRO A 136 28.23 6.69 -19.91
N GLU A 137 27.27 5.76 -20.04
CA GLU A 137 27.03 5.07 -21.32
C GLU A 137 26.56 6.08 -22.39
N LEU A 138 27.02 5.94 -23.64
CA LEU A 138 26.73 6.87 -24.73
C LEU A 138 25.23 7.04 -25.04
N SER A 139 24.40 6.07 -24.64
CA SER A 139 22.92 6.12 -24.72
C SER A 139 22.28 7.22 -23.87
N TYR A 140 22.94 7.62 -22.77
CA TYR A 140 22.49 8.73 -21.92
C TYR A 140 22.72 10.09 -22.58
N LEU A 141 23.64 10.19 -23.55
CA LEU A 141 23.91 11.43 -24.28
C LEU A 141 22.92 11.64 -25.42
N THR A 142 22.42 10.57 -26.03
CA THR A 142 21.41 10.63 -27.11
C THR A 142 20.00 10.88 -26.58
N THR A 143 19.73 10.53 -25.33
CA THR A 143 18.45 10.79 -24.66
C THR A 143 18.59 12.01 -23.75
N GLY A 144 18.17 13.18 -24.24
CA GLY A 144 18.30 14.51 -23.59
C GLY A 144 18.45 14.49 -22.07
N GLY A 145 19.62 14.96 -21.61
CA GLY A 145 20.14 14.75 -20.27
C GLY A 145 19.19 15.12 -19.14
N ARG A 146 18.81 14.10 -18.35
CA ARG A 146 18.38 14.32 -16.96
C ARG A 146 19.55 14.01 -16.04
N ALA A 147 20.14 15.08 -15.51
CA ALA A 147 21.21 15.04 -14.51
C ALA A 147 20.83 14.10 -13.36
N ARG A 148 21.64 13.06 -13.13
CA ARG A 148 21.50 12.19 -11.97
C ARG A 148 21.96 12.96 -10.73
N LYS A 149 21.08 13.05 -9.74
CA LYS A 149 21.42 13.56 -8.40
C LYS A 149 22.45 12.63 -7.75
N PRO A 150 23.47 13.15 -7.05
CA PRO A 150 24.46 12.33 -6.37
C PRO A 150 23.81 11.53 -5.22
N LEU A 151 24.13 10.23 -5.16
CA LEU A 151 23.79 9.35 -4.05
C LEU A 151 24.65 9.72 -2.84
N LYS A 152 24.15 10.63 -1.99
CA LYS A 152 24.68 10.83 -0.63
C LYS A 152 24.30 9.62 0.22
N SER A 153 25.15 8.59 0.25
CA SER A 153 25.06 7.52 1.24
C SER A 153 25.88 7.89 2.47
N HIS A 154 25.38 8.83 3.28
CA HIS A 154 25.75 8.80 4.69
C HIS A 154 25.03 7.57 5.26
N ILE A 155 25.78 6.50 5.54
CA ILE A 155 25.28 5.38 6.33
C ILE A 155 25.07 5.96 7.73
N LYS A 156 23.90 6.54 7.97
CA LYS A 156 23.36 6.66 9.32
C LYS A 156 22.98 5.23 9.70
N ALA A 157 23.40 4.77 10.87
CA ALA A 157 22.91 3.53 11.45
C ALA A 157 21.40 3.49 11.25
N LYS A 158 20.89 2.40 10.64
CA LYS A 158 19.47 2.28 10.33
C LYS A 158 18.73 2.44 11.65
N ALA A 159 18.09 3.59 11.86
CA ALA A 159 16.99 3.69 12.81
C ALA A 159 16.08 2.51 12.48
N GLN A 160 15.64 1.78 13.52
CA GLN A 160 14.73 0.66 13.33
C GLN A 160 13.61 1.09 12.38
N PRO A 161 13.18 0.24 11.43
CA PRO A 161 12.07 0.57 10.54
C PRO A 161 10.87 0.99 11.39
N ALA A 162 10.65 2.29 11.53
CA ALA A 162 9.63 2.85 12.40
C ALA A 162 8.22 2.55 11.86
N ASP A 163 8.14 2.20 10.57
CA ASP A 163 6.90 1.87 9.89
C ASP A 163 6.53 0.40 10.12
N PHE A 164 5.49 0.18 10.95
CA PHE A 164 4.95 -1.14 11.24
C PHE A 164 4.64 -1.95 9.96
N CYS A 165 4.18 -1.32 8.88
CA CYS A 165 3.87 -2.02 7.62
C CYS A 165 5.10 -2.66 6.94
N LEU A 166 6.31 -2.12 7.16
CA LEU A 166 7.55 -2.60 6.53
C LEU A 166 8.24 -3.71 7.33
N MET A 167 7.83 -3.95 8.57
CA MET A 167 8.44 -4.94 9.47
C MET A 167 8.04 -6.38 9.13
N LYS A 168 8.97 -7.31 9.39
CA LYS A 168 8.68 -8.75 9.37
C LYS A 168 7.73 -9.13 10.52
N GLN A 169 6.96 -10.20 10.36
CA GLN A 169 5.98 -10.62 11.38
C GLN A 169 6.60 -10.91 12.75
N ALA A 170 7.79 -11.53 12.80
CA ALA A 170 8.49 -11.78 14.06
C ALA A 170 8.88 -10.48 14.78
N GLN A 171 9.33 -9.47 14.03
CA GLN A 171 9.69 -8.16 14.58
C GLN A 171 8.45 -7.42 15.12
N LYS A 172 7.30 -7.55 14.43
CA LYS A 172 6.02 -7.01 14.92
C LYS A 172 5.61 -7.64 16.24
N HIS A 173 5.74 -8.96 16.35
CA HIS A 173 5.39 -9.68 17.57
C HIS A 173 6.25 -9.21 18.75
N GLN A 174 7.57 -9.13 18.53
CA GLN A 174 8.50 -8.65 19.55
C GLN A 174 8.17 -7.22 20.01
N LEU A 175 7.89 -6.30 19.07
CA LEU A 175 7.51 -4.93 19.43
C LEU A 175 6.21 -4.89 20.24
N LEU A 176 5.22 -5.73 19.89
CA LEU A 176 3.99 -5.84 20.68
C LEU A 176 4.26 -6.41 22.08
N GLU A 177 5.11 -7.43 22.22
CA GLU A 177 5.49 -8.00 23.52
C GLU A 177 6.19 -6.97 24.40
N GLU A 178 7.08 -6.16 23.81
CA GLU A 178 7.74 -5.06 24.51
C GLU A 178 6.74 -3.98 24.98
N GLU A 179 5.76 -3.60 24.13
CA GLU A 179 4.70 -2.65 24.54
C GLU A 179 3.79 -3.22 25.63
N VAL A 180 3.44 -4.51 25.54
CA VAL A 180 2.64 -5.19 26.56
C VAL A 180 3.39 -5.21 27.89
N ALA A 181 4.69 -5.50 27.88
CA ALA A 181 5.53 -5.47 29.08
C ALA A 181 5.57 -4.07 29.71
N ARG A 182 5.80 -3.02 28.90
CA ARG A 182 5.75 -1.62 29.36
C ARG A 182 4.41 -1.26 29.99
N PHE A 183 3.31 -1.69 29.38
CA PHE A 183 1.97 -1.39 29.90
C PHE A 183 1.66 -2.15 31.20
N GLN A 184 2.12 -3.40 31.30
CA GLN A 184 1.98 -4.18 32.53
C GLN A 184 2.73 -3.54 33.70
N GLU A 185 3.90 -2.97 33.46
CA GLU A 185 4.66 -2.21 34.47
C GLU A 185 3.84 -1.03 34.99
N VAL A 186 3.32 -0.17 34.09
CA VAL A 186 2.47 0.98 34.46
C VAL A 186 1.22 0.56 35.24
N ILE A 187 0.57 -0.52 34.83
CA ILE A 187 -0.60 -1.04 35.54
C ILE A 187 -0.22 -1.62 36.92
N SER A 188 1.00 -2.14 37.06
CA SER A 188 1.47 -2.69 38.33
C SER A 188 1.81 -1.60 39.34
N ASP A 189 2.08 -0.37 38.87
CA ASP A 189 2.41 0.75 39.73
C ASP A 189 1.24 1.17 40.64
N PRO A 190 1.44 1.19 41.97
CA PRO A 190 0.37 1.53 42.92
C PRO A 190 -0.09 2.98 42.77
N GLN A 191 0.79 3.90 42.35
CA GLN A 191 0.45 5.30 42.11
C GLN A 191 -0.50 5.46 40.93
N TYR A 192 -0.27 4.70 39.86
CA TYR A 192 -1.15 4.67 38.69
C TYR A 192 -2.50 4.03 39.03
N ARG A 193 -2.50 2.96 39.86
CA ARG A 193 -3.73 2.33 40.37
C ARG A 193 -4.57 3.25 41.25
N ALA A 194 -3.93 4.06 42.08
CA ALA A 194 -4.62 4.98 42.98
C ALA A 194 -5.22 6.17 42.21
N ASN A 195 -4.45 6.81 41.32
CA ASN A 195 -4.93 7.92 40.51
C ASN A 195 -4.23 8.01 39.15
N PRO A 196 -4.81 7.42 38.09
CA PRO A 196 -4.14 7.31 36.79
C PRO A 196 -3.97 8.65 36.09
N LEU A 197 -4.93 9.58 36.23
CA LEU A 197 -4.86 10.88 35.56
C LEU A 197 -3.70 11.73 36.09
N LEU A 198 -3.49 11.73 37.40
CA LEU A 198 -2.36 12.45 38.02
C LEU A 198 -1.01 11.83 37.67
N ALA A 199 -0.93 10.49 37.63
CA ALA A 199 0.29 9.80 37.22
C ALA A 199 0.67 10.14 35.76
N ILE A 200 -0.32 10.16 34.86
CA ILE A 200 -0.12 10.55 33.46
C ILE A 200 0.29 12.02 33.36
N SER A 201 -0.39 12.94 34.05
CA SER A 201 -0.04 14.37 33.99
C SER A 201 1.38 14.63 34.50
N LYS A 202 1.79 13.94 35.58
CA LYS A 202 3.16 14.02 36.12
C LYS A 202 4.18 13.51 35.09
N HIS A 203 3.98 12.33 34.51
CA HIS A 203 4.88 11.78 33.48
C HIS A 203 5.04 12.73 32.28
N LEU A 204 3.93 13.31 31.81
CA LEU A 204 3.96 14.27 30.70
C LEU A 204 4.73 15.53 31.06
N SER A 205 4.55 16.06 32.29
CA SER A 205 5.29 17.23 32.76
C SER A 205 6.80 16.98 32.85
N GLU A 206 7.22 15.80 33.34
CA GLU A 206 8.62 15.39 33.41
C GLU A 206 9.22 15.24 32.01
N ARG A 207 8.51 14.56 31.10
CA ARG A 207 8.97 14.37 29.71
C ARG A 207 9.11 15.70 28.96
N LEU A 208 8.19 16.64 29.18
CA LEU A 208 8.27 17.96 28.56
C LEU A 208 9.39 18.81 29.17
N GLY A 209 9.58 18.74 30.50
CA GLY A 209 10.67 19.44 31.20
C GLY A 209 12.07 18.94 30.87
N GLN A 210 12.22 17.64 30.56
CA GLN A 210 13.50 17.05 30.11
C GLN A 210 13.94 17.53 28.72
N GLY A 211 13.02 18.07 27.91
CA GLY A 211 13.36 18.68 26.61
C GLY A 211 14.11 20.01 26.73
N GLU A 212 14.00 20.69 27.89
CA GLU A 212 14.62 22.01 28.13
C GLU A 212 15.99 21.92 28.81
N ALA A 213 16.30 20.80 29.49
CA ALA A 213 17.53 20.65 30.28
C ALA A 213 18.67 19.90 29.55
N GLY A 214 18.49 19.59 28.27
CA GLY A 214 19.32 18.65 27.50
C GLY A 214 20.02 19.22 26.27
N GLU A 215 20.57 20.43 26.31
CA GLU A 215 21.66 20.85 25.43
C GLU A 215 22.55 21.90 26.11
N PRO A 216 23.83 21.57 26.39
CA PRO A 216 24.92 22.52 26.27
C PRO A 216 25.67 22.28 24.94
N LEU A 217 25.82 23.36 24.18
CA LEU A 217 26.67 23.49 22.98
C LEU A 217 28.13 23.09 23.24
#